data_AF-H8XR67-F1
#
_entry.id   AF-H8XR67-F1
#
_cell.length_a   1.000
_cell.length_b   1.000
_cell.length_c   1.000
_cell.angle_alpha   90.00
_cell.angle_beta   90.00
_cell.angle_gamma   90.00
#
_symmetry.space_group_name_H-M   'P 1'
#
loop_
_entity.id
_entity.type
_entity.pdbx_description
1 polymer ?
#
loop_
_entity_poly.entity_id
_entity_poly.type
_entity_poly.pdbx_seq_one_letter_code
_entity_poly.pdbx_strand_id
1 'polypeptide(L)' 'MVDYTAIVNASLEKVWHHLILKIEKPENFVPGVSDVHILEKKEDFIVRKMTITSEGNSTTLTEKITLEPFKV' A
#
# COMPACT_ATOMS: atom_id res chain seq x y z
N MET A 1 -12.45 9.31 -12.78
CA MET A 1 -11.19 9.43 -12.03
C MET A 1 -11.50 10.31 -10.84
N VAL A 2 -11.25 9.83 -9.62
CA VAL A 2 -11.46 10.62 -8.39
C VAL A 2 -10.06 10.96 -7.89
N ASP A 3 -9.82 12.24 -7.64
CA ASP A 3 -8.59 12.76 -7.08
C ASP A 3 -8.80 13.24 -5.64
N TYR A 4 -7.78 13.05 -4.81
CA TYR A 4 -7.77 13.49 -3.42
C TYR A 4 -6.37 13.97 -3.05
N THR A 5 -6.28 15.11 -2.37
CA THR A 5 -5.03 15.70 -1.91
C THR A 5 -5.12 16.00 -0.42
N ALA A 6 -4.03 15.76 0.31
CA ALA A 6 -3.88 16.14 1.71
C ALA A 6 -2.51 16.78 1.94
N ILE A 7 -2.48 17.87 2.71
CA ILE A 7 -1.23 18.52 3.15
C ILE A 7 -0.82 17.92 4.48
N VAL A 8 0.44 17.49 4.58
CA VAL A 8 1.01 16.90 5.79
C VAL A 8 2.24 17.68 6.24
N ASN A 9 2.37 17.90 7.55
CA ASN A 9 3.56 18.52 8.13
C ASN A 9 4.57 17.44 8.55
N ALA A 10 5.34 16.94 7.58
CA ALA A 10 6.38 15.94 7.76
C ALA A 10 7.45 16.09 6.67
N SER A 11 8.66 15.58 6.92
CA SER A 11 9.69 15.49 5.87
C SER A 11 9.25 14.52 4.76
N LEU A 12 9.73 14.76 3.55
CA LEU A 12 9.44 13.90 2.40
C LEU A 12 9.91 12.46 2.62
N GLU A 13 11.06 12.28 3.28
CA GLU A 13 11.57 10.96 3.69
C GLU A 13 10.59 10.24 4.62
N LYS A 14 10.01 10.94 5.61
CA LYS A 14 9.04 10.34 6.53
C LYS A 14 7.76 9.93 5.81
N VAL A 15 7.27 10.77 4.89
CA VAL A 15 6.12 10.45 4.05
C VAL A 15 6.40 9.23 3.19
N TRP A 16 7.57 9.17 2.56
CA TRP A 16 8.01 8.03 1.76
C TRP A 16 8.04 6.74 2.58
N HIS A 17 8.67 6.76 3.75
CA HIS A 17 8.75 5.59 4.63
C HIS A 17 7.36 5.08 5.04
N HIS A 18 6.41 5.97 5.33
CA HIS A 18 5.04 5.59 5.67
C HIS A 18 4.24 5.07 4.47
N LEU A 19 4.51 5.58 3.26
CA LEU A 19 3.92 5.05 2.03
C LEU A 19 4.37 3.60 1.81
N ILE A 20 5.67 3.32 1.95
CA ILE A 20 6.22 1.96 1.86
C ILE A 20 5.60 1.06 2.94
N LEU A 21 5.52 1.53 4.19
CA LEU A 21 4.88 0.78 5.27
C LEU A 21 3.42 0.43 4.95
N LYS A 22 2.64 1.34 4.39
CA LYS A 22 1.26 1.07 3.98
C LYS A 22 1.17 0.04 2.84
N ILE A 23 2.16 0.01 1.96
CA ILE A 23 2.21 -0.96 0.87
C ILE A 23 2.54 -2.36 1.41
N GLU A 24 3.47 -2.45 2.35
CA GLU A 24 3.93 -3.72 2.92
C GLU A 24 3.01 -4.26 4.01
N LYS A 25 2.31 -3.36 4.71
CA LYS A 25 1.43 -3.65 5.85
C LYS A 25 0.06 -2.95 5.74
N PRO A 26 -0.70 -3.14 4.63
CA PRO A 26 -1.99 -2.48 4.42
C PRO A 26 -3.02 -2.82 5.50
N GLU A 27 -2.91 -3.97 6.15
CA GLU A 27 -3.79 -4.41 7.26
C GLU A 27 -3.83 -3.43 8.43
N ASN A 28 -2.77 -2.62 8.61
CA ASN A 28 -2.72 -1.60 9.65
C ASN A 28 -3.49 -0.31 9.29
N PHE A 29 -3.88 -0.14 8.02
CA PHE A 29 -4.41 1.13 7.49
C PHE A 29 -5.75 0.98 6.77
N VAL A 30 -6.09 -0.23 6.34
CA VAL A 30 -7.30 -0.51 5.56
C VAL A 30 -8.10 -1.61 6.28
N PRO A 31 -9.23 -1.25 6.91
CA PRO A 31 -10.10 -2.23 7.55
C PRO A 31 -10.55 -3.33 6.58
N GLY A 32 -10.61 -4.56 7.07
CA GLY A 32 -11.01 -5.72 6.27
C GLY A 32 -9.88 -6.33 5.42
N VAL A 33 -8.66 -5.79 5.44
CA VAL A 33 -7.49 -6.43 4.82
C VAL A 33 -6.86 -7.43 5.78
N SER A 34 -6.61 -8.65 5.31
CA SER A 34 -5.90 -9.72 6.03
C SER A 34 -5.00 -10.53 5.09
N ASP A 35 -4.25 -11.48 5.66
CA ASP A 35 -3.47 -12.48 4.92
C ASP A 35 -2.53 -11.87 3.88
N VAL A 36 -1.81 -10.82 4.29
CA VAL A 36 -0.92 -10.07 3.41
C VAL A 36 0.38 -10.82 3.21
N HIS A 37 0.70 -11.09 1.94
CA HIS A 37 1.93 -11.74 1.52
C HIS A 37 2.61 -10.93 0.42
N ILE A 38 3.89 -10.57 0.65
CA ILE A 38 4.73 -9.99 -0.39
C ILE A 38 5.24 -11.13 -1.26
N LEU A 39 4.87 -11.13 -2.55
CA LEU A 39 5.27 -12.13 -3.53
C LEU A 39 6.60 -11.76 -4.19
N GLU A 40 6.80 -10.46 -4.45
CA GLU A 40 8.01 -9.93 -5.05
C GLU A 40 8.28 -8.53 -4.54
N LYS A 41 9.56 -8.21 -4.31
CA LYS A 41 10.02 -6.88 -3.94
C LYS A 41 11.25 -6.52 -4.77
N LYS A 42 11.13 -5.45 -5.54
CA LYS A 42 12.20 -4.81 -6.33
C LYS A 42 12.31 -3.34 -5.92
N GLU A 43 13.29 -2.64 -6.46
CA GLU A 43 13.50 -1.21 -6.17
C GLU A 43 12.36 -0.34 -6.68
N ASP A 44 11.76 -0.72 -7.80
CA ASP A 44 10.75 0.06 -8.54
C ASP A 44 9.33 -0.50 -8.38
N PHE A 45 9.15 -1.69 -7.79
CA PHE A 45 7.82 -2.22 -7.52
C PHE A 45 7.77 -3.25 -6.39
N ILE A 46 6.56 -3.43 -5.86
CA ILE A 46 6.20 -4.49 -4.94
C ILE A 46 4.98 -5.23 -5.49
N VAL A 47 5.04 -6.57 -5.52
CA VAL A 47 3.87 -7.42 -5.78
C VAL A 47 3.41 -8.00 -4.45
N ARG A 48 2.15 -7.76 -4.11
CA ARG A 48 1.52 -8.29 -2.89
C ARG A 48 0.24 -9.03 -3.20
N LYS A 49 -0.05 -10.04 -2.39
CA LYS A 49 -1.32 -10.75 -2.36
C LYS A 49 -1.96 -10.52 -1.00
N MET A 50 -3.26 -10.24 -0.99
CA MET A 50 -4.01 -10.03 0.25
C MET A 50 -5.45 -10.50 0.10
N THR A 51 -6.09 -10.77 1.23
CA THR A 51 -7.52 -11.00 1.32
C THR A 51 -8.20 -9.69 1.73
N ILE A 52 -9.27 -9.33 1.02
CA ILE A 52 -10.18 -8.25 1.42
C ILE A 52 -11.51 -8.88 1.80
N THR A 53 -11.96 -8.58 3.01
CA THR A 53 -13.29 -8.92 3.49
C THR A 53 -14.14 -7.66 3.62
N SER A 54 -15.29 -7.64 2.94
CA SER A 54 -16.27 -6.57 3.04
C SER A 54 -17.68 -7.17 3.02
N GLU A 55 -18.52 -6.75 3.96
CA GLU A 55 -19.93 -7.16 4.07
C GLU A 55 -20.14 -8.69 4.03
N GLY A 56 -19.23 -9.46 4.63
CA GLY A 56 -19.28 -10.92 4.68
C GLY A 56 -18.72 -11.64 3.44
N ASN A 57 -18.39 -10.91 2.38
CA ASN A 57 -17.70 -11.46 1.20
C ASN A 57 -16.20 -11.31 1.36
N SER A 58 -15.46 -12.38 1.07
CA SER A 58 -14.00 -12.36 1.06
C SER A 58 -13.48 -12.64 -0.34
N THR A 59 -12.53 -11.82 -0.79
CA THR A 59 -11.87 -11.98 -2.09
C THR A 59 -10.38 -11.85 -1.91
N THR A 60 -9.63 -12.73 -2.56
CA THR A 60 -8.17 -12.62 -2.62
C THR A 60 -7.77 -11.90 -3.90
N LEU A 61 -6.89 -10.91 -3.77
CA LEU A 61 -6.37 -10.14 -4.89
C LEU A 61 -4.86 -10.12 -4.88
N THR A 62 -4.28 -9.90 -6.06
CA THR A 62 -2.85 -9.68 -6.22
C THR A 62 -2.64 -8.35 -6.92
N GLU A 63 -1.84 -7.48 -6.31
CA GLU A 63 -1.53 -6.14 -6.79
C GLU A 63 -0.04 -6.02 -7.10
N LYS A 64 0.27 -5.35 -8.21
CA LYS A 64 1.60 -4.82 -8.48
C LYS A 64 1.57 -3.31 -8.27
N ILE A 65 2.37 -2.82 -7.33
CA ILE A 65 2.45 -1.40 -6.97
C ILE A 65 3.81 -0.88 -7.41
N THR A 66 3.81 0.02 -8.39
CA THR A 66 5.01 0.72 -8.84
C THR A 66 5.34 1.85 -7.88
N LEU A 67 6.62 2.02 -7.59
CA LEU A 67 7.15 2.97 -6.63
C LEU A 67 8.27 3.76 -7.31
N GLU A 68 8.09 5.08 -7.37
CA GLU A 68 9.16 5.99 -7.77
C GLU A 68 9.49 6.89 -6.58
N PRO A 69 10.71 6.82 -6.02
CA PRO A 69 11.15 7.74 -5.00
C PRO A 69 10.97 9.18 -5.48
N PHE A 70 10.54 10.07 -4.59
CA PHE A 70 10.43 11.47 -4.95
C PHE A 70 11.83 11.98 -5.36
N LYS A 71 11.87 12.74 -6.47
CA LYS A 71 13.09 13.45 -6.90
C LYS A 71 13.02 14.85 -6.29
N VAL A 72 14.03 15.20 -5.48
CA VAL A 72 14.22 16.57 -4.97
C VAL A 72 14.68 17.47 -6.10
#